data_AF-A0A382B7M4-F1
#
_entry.id   AF-A0A382B7M4-F1
#
_cell.length_a   1.000
_cell.length_b   1.000
_cell.length_c   1.000
_cell.angle_alpha   90.00
_cell.angle_beta   90.00
_cell.angle_gamma   90.00
#
_symmetry.space_group_name_H-M   'P 1'
#
loop_
_entity.id
_entity.type
_entity.pdbx_description
1 polymer ?
#
loop_
_entity_poly.entity_id
_entity_poly.type
_entity_poly.pdbx_seq_one_letter_code
_entity_poly.pdbx_strand_id
1 'polypeptide(L)'
;VDNQDQEFLDKIINLIDPDPEVGLYIAQYILTNSDKVKAFLEKHDLDEALFFPIGTIFYLINLPDDSRKETQRFKDNKFQTKYMKQNITLMQLNADDELKKLLNIDEAMIERLISRNQELLDLPKPIRYNDKSIIKEKLENVFYYLQKTGKGQTEQINIILDLFKQEGFEDYSEDESPERFDRIRKGYQEPAINKFRKIYGK
;
A
#
# COMPACT_ATOMS: atom_id res chain seq x y z
N VAL A 1 0.83 -27.34 4.72
CA VAL A 1 0.97 -26.28 3.71
C VAL A 1 2.38 -26.42 3.21
N ASP A 2 2.55 -26.71 1.92
CA ASP A 2 3.87 -27.00 1.37
C ASP A 2 4.73 -25.72 1.39
N ASN A 3 6.05 -25.83 1.45
CA ASN A 3 6.93 -24.66 1.63
C ASN A 3 6.77 -23.63 0.48
N GLN A 4 6.34 -24.11 -0.70
CA GLN A 4 6.00 -23.28 -1.87
C GLN A 4 4.66 -22.54 -1.74
N ASP A 5 3.64 -23.16 -1.14
CA ASP A 5 2.33 -22.53 -0.93
C ASP A 5 2.46 -21.37 0.07
N GLN A 6 3.34 -21.54 1.06
CA GLN A 6 3.61 -20.52 2.07
C GLN A 6 4.38 -19.33 1.49
N GLU A 7 5.40 -19.56 0.66
CA GLU A 7 6.09 -18.48 -0.06
C GLU A 7 5.17 -17.72 -1.03
N PHE A 8 4.25 -18.43 -1.70
CA PHE A 8 3.28 -17.80 -2.60
C PHE A 8 2.28 -16.92 -1.84
N LEU A 9 1.76 -17.43 -0.72
CA LEU A 9 0.91 -16.66 0.20
C LEU A 9 1.63 -15.42 0.73
N ASP A 10 2.88 -15.56 1.17
CA ASP A 10 3.67 -14.43 1.67
C ASP A 10 3.93 -13.38 0.59
N LYS A 11 4.14 -13.79 -0.67
CA LYS A 11 4.25 -12.86 -1.81
C LYS A 11 2.95 -12.12 -2.08
N ILE A 12 1.82 -12.82 -2.09
CA ILE A 12 0.49 -12.21 -2.28
C ILE A 12 0.19 -11.22 -1.15
N ILE A 13 0.37 -11.66 0.09
CA ILE A 13 0.12 -10.84 1.28
C ILE A 13 0.97 -9.58 1.22
N ASN A 14 2.28 -9.68 0.97
CA ASN A 14 3.16 -8.52 0.85
C ASN A 14 2.81 -7.59 -0.33
N LEU A 15 2.27 -8.12 -1.43
CA LEU A 15 1.81 -7.33 -2.57
C LEU A 15 0.55 -6.52 -2.24
N ILE A 16 -0.32 -7.08 -1.41
CA ILE A 16 -1.54 -6.44 -0.93
C ILE A 16 -1.19 -5.41 0.16
N ASP A 17 -0.46 -5.84 1.20
CA ASP A 17 0.01 -5.02 2.29
C ASP A 17 1.26 -5.60 2.98
N PRO A 18 2.29 -4.79 3.28
CA PRO A 18 3.48 -5.26 3.99
C PRO A 18 3.21 -5.70 5.44
N ASP A 19 2.02 -5.38 5.99
CA ASP A 19 1.55 -5.97 7.24
C ASP A 19 0.79 -7.28 6.98
N PRO A 20 1.27 -8.43 7.47
CA PRO A 20 0.64 -9.73 7.16
C PRO A 20 -0.79 -9.89 7.67
N GLU A 21 -1.13 -9.29 8.82
CA GLU A 21 -2.47 -9.41 9.39
C GLU A 21 -3.46 -8.58 8.57
N VAL A 22 -3.07 -7.36 8.21
CA VAL A 22 -3.88 -6.49 7.35
C VAL A 22 -4.00 -7.09 5.94
N GLY A 23 -2.89 -7.58 5.39
CA GLY A 23 -2.86 -8.23 4.07
C GLY A 23 -3.76 -9.46 4.02
N LEU A 24 -3.82 -10.27 5.09
CA LEU A 24 -4.71 -11.43 5.17
C LEU A 24 -6.20 -11.03 5.14
N TYR A 25 -6.61 -10.02 5.91
CA TYR A 25 -8.00 -9.54 5.90
C TYR A 25 -8.42 -9.02 4.52
N ILE A 26 -7.53 -8.25 3.88
CA ILE A 26 -7.79 -7.74 2.53
C ILE A 26 -7.87 -8.91 1.53
N ALA A 27 -6.94 -9.87 1.59
CA ALA A 27 -6.95 -11.04 0.71
C ALA A 27 -8.25 -11.85 0.85
N GLN A 28 -8.73 -12.07 2.08
CA GLN A 28 -10.00 -12.76 2.32
C GLN A 28 -11.18 -12.03 1.68
N TYR A 29 -11.25 -10.71 1.82
CA TYR A 29 -12.28 -9.91 1.16
C TYR A 29 -12.20 -10.06 -0.37
N ILE A 30 -11.01 -9.94 -0.95
CA ILE A 30 -10.80 -10.01 -2.41
C ILE A 30 -11.22 -11.38 -2.95
N LEU A 31 -10.83 -12.46 -2.28
CA LEU A 31 -11.18 -13.83 -2.70
C LEU A 31 -12.68 -14.09 -2.60
N THR A 32 -13.32 -13.61 -1.53
CA THR A 32 -14.78 -13.71 -1.33
C THR A 32 -15.55 -12.90 -2.38
N ASN A 33 -14.97 -11.81 -2.88
CA ASN A 33 -15.56 -10.94 -3.90
C ASN A 33 -14.87 -11.10 -5.27
N SER A 34 -14.28 -12.27 -5.53
CA SER A 34 -13.41 -12.48 -6.69
C SER A 34 -14.12 -12.27 -8.02
N ASP A 35 -15.36 -12.74 -8.16
CA ASP A 35 -16.18 -12.53 -9.37
C ASP A 35 -16.42 -11.05 -9.66
N LYS A 36 -16.64 -10.25 -8.61
CA LYS A 36 -16.84 -8.80 -8.71
C LYS A 36 -15.57 -8.10 -9.19
N VAL A 37 -14.41 -8.50 -8.68
CA VAL A 37 -13.11 -7.95 -9.11
C VAL A 37 -12.80 -8.38 -10.54
N LYS A 38 -13.01 -9.66 -10.89
CA LYS A 38 -12.81 -10.17 -12.26
C LYS A 38 -13.69 -9.47 -13.28
N ALA A 39 -14.99 -9.33 -12.99
CA ALA A 39 -15.91 -8.61 -13.87
C ALA A 39 -15.47 -7.16 -14.10
N PHE A 40 -14.90 -6.50 -13.08
CA PHE A 40 -14.35 -5.16 -13.24
C PHE A 40 -13.09 -5.13 -14.13
N LEU A 41 -12.17 -6.09 -13.94
CA LEU A 41 -10.98 -6.20 -14.81
C LEU A 41 -11.38 -6.47 -16.26
N GLU A 42 -12.29 -7.40 -16.49
CA GLU A 42 -12.81 -7.75 -17.82
C GLU A 42 -13.49 -6.56 -18.51
N LYS A 43 -14.31 -5.81 -17.76
CA LYS A 43 -14.99 -4.61 -18.28
C LYS A 43 -14.03 -3.57 -18.83
N HIS A 44 -12.85 -3.42 -18.22
CA HIS A 44 -11.87 -2.39 -18.56
C HIS A 44 -10.64 -2.92 -19.32
N ASP A 45 -10.67 -4.19 -19.73
CA ASP A 45 -9.55 -4.86 -20.40
C ASP A 45 -8.24 -4.68 -19.62
N LEU A 46 -8.27 -5.11 -18.35
CA LEU A 46 -7.16 -4.99 -17.41
C LEU A 46 -6.47 -6.34 -17.19
N ASP A 47 -5.14 -6.28 -17.06
CA ASP A 47 -4.29 -7.44 -16.77
C ASP A 47 -4.64 -8.08 -15.42
N GLU A 48 -4.56 -9.40 -15.31
CA GLU A 48 -4.81 -10.16 -14.08
C GLU A 48 -3.87 -9.74 -12.93
N ALA A 49 -2.70 -9.19 -13.24
CA ALA A 49 -1.79 -8.59 -12.26
C ALA A 49 -2.44 -7.44 -11.45
N LEU A 50 -3.50 -6.81 -11.97
CA LEU A 50 -4.28 -5.80 -11.26
C LEU A 50 -5.36 -6.36 -10.33
N PHE A 51 -5.56 -7.68 -10.27
CA PHE A 51 -6.58 -8.31 -9.42
C PHE A 51 -6.47 -7.92 -7.95
N PHE A 52 -5.30 -8.11 -7.33
CA PHE A 52 -5.10 -7.73 -5.94
C PHE A 52 -5.05 -6.21 -5.72
N PRO A 53 -4.36 -5.40 -6.58
CA PRO A 53 -4.42 -3.94 -6.49
C PRO A 53 -5.85 -3.37 -6.54
N ILE A 54 -6.67 -3.77 -7.52
CA ILE A 54 -8.05 -3.28 -7.67
C ILE A 54 -8.92 -3.78 -6.52
N GLY A 55 -8.81 -5.07 -6.17
CA GLY A 55 -9.53 -5.64 -5.04
C GLY A 55 -9.19 -4.95 -3.70
N THR A 56 -7.96 -4.48 -3.54
CA THR A 56 -7.54 -3.70 -2.36
C THR A 56 -8.26 -2.36 -2.31
N ILE A 57 -8.43 -1.66 -3.45
CA ILE A 57 -9.21 -0.42 -3.48
C ILE A 57 -10.67 -0.69 -3.15
N PHE A 58 -11.26 -1.76 -3.69
CA PHE A 58 -12.64 -2.16 -3.38
C PHE A 58 -12.82 -2.37 -1.87
N TYR A 59 -11.91 -3.13 -1.24
CA TYR A 59 -11.93 -3.35 0.21
C TYR A 59 -11.88 -2.01 0.97
N LEU A 60 -10.90 -1.15 0.63
CA LEU A 60 -10.69 0.10 1.34
C LEU A 60 -11.89 1.04 1.24
N ILE A 61 -12.56 1.11 0.09
CA ILE A 61 -13.77 1.93 -0.08
C ILE A 61 -14.92 1.43 0.78
N ASN A 62 -15.09 0.11 0.90
CA ASN A 62 -16.17 -0.50 1.68
C ASN A 62 -15.90 -0.51 3.20
N LEU A 63 -14.70 -0.13 3.65
CA LEU A 63 -14.44 0.08 5.07
C LEU A 63 -15.11 1.37 5.59
N PRO A 64 -15.68 1.37 6.81
CA PRO A 64 -16.06 2.60 7.49
C PRO A 64 -14.86 3.56 7.66
N ASP A 65 -15.11 4.87 7.63
CA ASP A 65 -14.07 5.91 7.80
C ASP A 65 -13.18 5.67 9.02
N ASP A 66 -13.79 5.33 10.16
CA ASP A 66 -13.08 5.12 11.40
C ASP A 66 -12.22 3.84 11.36
N SER A 67 -12.69 2.80 10.67
CA SER A 67 -11.91 1.58 10.43
C SER A 67 -10.74 1.82 9.47
N ARG A 68 -10.90 2.70 8.47
CA ARG A 68 -9.79 3.14 7.60
C ARG A 68 -8.71 3.87 8.40
N LYS A 69 -9.11 4.81 9.27
CA LYS A 69 -8.19 5.56 10.15
C LYS A 69 -7.51 4.65 11.17
N GLU A 70 -8.24 3.69 11.73
CA GLU A 70 -7.71 2.71 12.67
C GLU A 70 -6.69 1.78 12.01
N THR A 71 -6.96 1.33 10.78
CA THR A 71 -6.00 0.53 9.99
C THR A 71 -4.69 1.31 9.78
N GLN A 72 -4.78 2.60 9.47
CA GLN A 72 -3.60 3.45 9.30
C GLN A 72 -2.85 3.65 10.64
N ARG A 73 -3.58 3.92 11.72
CA ARG A 73 -3.01 4.04 13.07
C ARG A 73 -2.34 2.74 13.55
N PHE A 74 -2.96 1.60 13.28
CA PHE A 74 -2.44 0.28 13.61
C PHE A 74 -1.11 0.02 12.89
N LYS A 75 -1.04 0.31 11.59
CA LYS A 75 0.19 0.18 10.80
C LYS A 75 1.32 1.07 11.33
N ASP A 76 1.02 2.34 11.62
CA ASP A 76 2.00 3.27 12.17
C ASP A 76 2.52 2.77 13.53
N ASN A 77 1.62 2.29 14.40
CA ASN A 77 2.00 1.73 15.71
C ASN A 77 2.85 0.46 15.58
N LYS A 78 2.51 -0.44 14.66
CA LYS A 78 3.26 -1.69 14.44
C LYS A 78 4.62 -1.42 13.80
N PHE A 79 4.70 -0.48 12.85
CA PHE A 79 5.94 0.02 12.28
C PHE A 79 6.87 0.54 13.39
N GLN A 80 6.35 1.41 14.26
CA GLN A 80 7.13 1.93 15.39
C GLN A 80 7.59 0.82 16.33
N THR A 81 6.67 -0.09 16.70
CA THR A 81 6.98 -1.22 17.59
C THR A 81 8.07 -2.10 17.01
N LYS A 82 8.05 -2.37 15.69
CA LYS A 82 9.07 -3.15 14.99
C LYS A 82 10.45 -2.50 15.11
N TYR A 83 10.58 -1.23 14.76
CA TYR A 83 11.88 -0.54 14.78
C TYR A 83 12.39 -0.26 16.20
N MET A 84 11.51 -0.01 17.17
CA MET A 84 11.88 0.05 18.58
C MET A 84 12.45 -1.29 19.08
N LYS A 85 11.78 -2.41 18.79
CA LYS A 85 12.28 -3.75 19.15
C LYS A 85 13.61 -4.09 18.47
N GLN A 86 13.76 -3.72 17.20
CA GLN A 86 15.03 -3.87 16.48
C GLN A 86 16.14 -3.05 17.14
N ASN A 87 15.89 -1.79 17.49
CA ASN A 87 16.88 -0.97 18.18
C ASN A 87 17.28 -1.55 19.53
N ILE A 88 16.32 -2.03 20.35
CA ILE A 88 16.62 -2.69 21.62
C ILE A 88 17.53 -3.92 21.38
N THR A 89 17.20 -4.74 20.39
CA THR A 89 17.99 -5.94 20.04
C THR A 89 19.40 -5.56 19.57
N LEU A 90 19.52 -4.55 18.72
CA LEU A 90 20.81 -4.04 18.22
C LEU A 90 21.66 -3.44 19.34
N MET A 91 21.06 -2.72 20.29
CA MET A 91 21.74 -2.17 21.46
C MET A 91 22.22 -3.30 22.40
N GLN A 92 21.41 -4.32 22.62
CA GLN A 92 21.79 -5.50 23.40
C GLN A 92 22.93 -6.26 22.74
N LEU A 93 22.86 -6.47 21.41
CA LEU A 93 23.95 -7.06 20.64
C LEU A 93 25.21 -6.18 20.70
N ASN A 94 25.08 -4.86 20.64
CA ASN A 94 26.24 -3.97 20.73
C ASN A 94 26.95 -4.04 22.09
N ALA A 95 26.20 -4.35 23.16
CA ALA A 95 26.73 -4.49 24.51
C ALA A 95 27.35 -5.88 24.79
N ASP A 96 27.23 -6.85 23.88
CA ASP A 96 27.72 -8.22 24.04
C ASP A 96 28.91 -8.50 23.09
N ASP A 97 30.12 -8.29 23.59
CA ASP A 97 31.35 -8.49 22.82
C ASP A 97 31.61 -9.94 22.42
N GLU A 98 31.17 -10.91 23.24
CA GLU A 98 31.32 -12.33 22.92
C GLU A 98 30.40 -12.72 21.76
N LEU A 99 29.14 -12.30 21.81
CA LEU A 99 28.16 -12.58 20.76
C LEU A 99 28.51 -11.85 19.45
N LYS A 100 28.96 -10.58 19.51
CA LYS A 100 29.46 -9.85 18.33
C LYS A 100 30.62 -10.59 17.66
N LYS A 101 31.57 -11.07 18.47
CA LYS A 101 32.74 -11.82 17.97
C LYS A 101 32.33 -13.16 17.38
N LEU A 102 31.40 -13.88 18.02
CA LEU A 102 30.89 -15.16 17.54
C LEU A 102 30.16 -15.02 16.19
N LEU A 103 29.37 -13.97 16.03
CA LEU A 103 28.59 -13.70 14.82
C LEU A 103 29.38 -12.94 13.74
N ASN A 104 30.63 -12.54 14.04
CA ASN A 104 31.49 -11.74 13.17
C ASN A 104 30.81 -10.44 12.71
N ILE A 105 30.18 -9.72 13.64
CA ILE A 105 29.44 -8.48 13.38
C ILE A 105 30.31 -7.27 13.74
N ASP A 106 30.41 -6.34 12.79
CA ASP A 106 31.09 -5.06 12.97
C ASP A 106 30.21 -4.07 13.75
N GLU A 107 30.78 -3.43 14.77
CA GLU A 107 30.11 -2.39 15.57
C GLU A 107 29.62 -1.23 14.68
N ALA A 108 30.41 -0.81 13.70
CA ALA A 108 30.02 0.25 12.77
C ALA A 108 28.83 -0.15 11.88
N MET A 109 28.57 -1.44 11.69
CA MET A 109 27.36 -1.93 11.02
C MET A 109 26.14 -1.82 11.94
N ILE A 110 26.28 -2.15 13.22
CA ILE A 110 25.21 -2.04 14.22
C ILE A 110 24.79 -0.57 14.40
N GLU A 111 25.76 0.34 14.56
CA GLU A 111 25.50 1.77 14.70
C GLU A 111 24.74 2.34 13.48
N ARG A 112 25.16 1.98 12.26
CA ARG A 112 24.45 2.39 11.03
C ARG A 112 22.99 1.91 11.00
N LEU A 113 22.73 0.69 11.47
CA LEU A 113 21.38 0.14 11.52
C LEU A 113 20.51 0.86 12.57
N ILE A 114 21.08 1.19 13.74
CA ILE A 114 20.40 1.96 14.78
C ILE A 114 20.05 3.36 14.27
N SER A 115 21.01 4.08 13.66
CA SER A 115 20.80 5.42 13.12
C SER A 115 19.70 5.43 12.05
N ARG A 116 19.75 4.49 11.10
CA ARG A 116 18.68 4.33 10.10
C ARG A 116 17.32 4.11 10.74
N ASN A 117 17.24 3.26 11.76
CA ASN A 117 15.98 2.99 12.45
C ASN A 117 15.48 4.21 13.22
N GLN A 118 16.37 5.02 13.81
CA GLN A 118 16.02 6.29 14.46
C GLN A 118 15.47 7.30 13.45
N GLU A 119 16.12 7.46 12.28
CA GLU A 119 15.61 8.30 11.19
C GLU A 119 14.18 7.90 10.77
N LEU A 120 13.90 6.60 10.71
CA LEU A 120 12.57 6.09 10.39
C LEU A 120 11.54 6.32 11.51
N LEU A 121 11.96 6.27 12.78
CA LEU A 121 11.11 6.54 13.94
C LEU A 121 10.82 8.03 14.12
N ASP A 122 11.74 8.89 13.69
CA ASP A 122 11.65 10.35 13.74
C ASP A 122 10.86 10.95 12.57
N LEU A 123 10.45 10.13 11.59
CA LEU A 123 9.58 10.58 10.51
C LEU A 123 8.32 11.23 11.10
N PRO A 124 7.95 12.44 10.64
CA PRO A 124 6.84 13.18 11.20
C PRO A 124 5.55 12.37 11.03
N LYS A 125 4.89 12.10 12.16
CA LYS A 125 3.59 11.45 12.13
C LYS A 125 2.58 12.32 11.40
N PRO A 126 1.62 11.72 10.68
CA PRO A 126 0.51 12.49 10.14
C PRO A 126 -0.24 13.17 11.30
N ILE A 127 -0.44 14.49 11.18
CA ILE A 127 -1.19 15.30 12.16
C ILE A 127 -2.66 14.81 12.24
N ARG A 128 -3.17 14.23 11.15
CA ARG A 128 -4.46 13.54 11.07
C ARG A 128 -4.33 12.32 10.18
N TYR A 129 -4.88 11.20 10.63
CA TYR A 129 -5.15 10.05 9.77
C TYR A 129 -6.33 10.41 8.86
N ASN A 130 -6.06 10.55 7.56
CA ASN A 130 -7.06 10.84 6.55
C ASN A 130 -7.44 9.52 5.88
N ASP A 131 -8.71 9.15 5.95
CA ASP A 131 -9.29 7.95 5.34
C ASP A 131 -9.01 7.88 3.82
N LYS A 132 -8.85 9.02 3.15
CA LYS A 132 -8.50 9.11 1.72
C LYS A 132 -7.02 8.91 1.42
N SER A 133 -6.15 9.05 2.42
CA SER A 133 -4.69 8.95 2.21
C SER A 133 -4.25 7.52 1.91
N ILE A 134 -4.86 6.53 2.55
CA ILE A 134 -4.58 5.10 2.27
C ILE A 134 -5.07 4.69 0.88
N ILE A 135 -6.22 5.22 0.44
CA ILE A 135 -6.75 4.99 -0.92
C ILE A 135 -5.81 5.62 -1.94
N LYS A 136 -5.35 6.85 -1.68
CA LYS A 136 -4.40 7.55 -2.56
C LYS A 136 -3.10 6.77 -2.73
N GLU A 137 -2.51 6.28 -1.64
CA GLU A 137 -1.28 5.48 -1.68
C GLU A 137 -1.44 4.22 -2.54
N LYS A 138 -2.52 3.46 -2.33
CA LYS A 138 -2.76 2.23 -3.10
C LYS A 138 -3.06 2.50 -4.58
N LEU A 139 -3.71 3.64 -4.89
CA LEU A 139 -3.96 4.06 -6.27
C LEU A 139 -2.68 4.44 -7.03
N GLU A 140 -1.61 4.87 -6.36
CA GLU A 140 -0.34 5.19 -7.04
C GLU A 140 0.18 3.99 -7.85
N ASN A 141 0.14 2.79 -7.26
CA ASN A 141 0.55 1.56 -7.93
C ASN A 141 -0.38 1.21 -9.09
N VAL A 142 -1.69 1.41 -8.94
CA VAL A 142 -2.66 1.17 -10.00
C VAL A 142 -2.38 2.08 -11.20
N PHE A 143 -2.22 3.39 -10.98
CA PHE A 143 -1.89 4.32 -12.07
C PHE A 143 -0.57 4.00 -12.76
N TYR A 144 0.43 3.58 -11.99
CA TYR A 144 1.70 3.13 -12.55
C TYR A 144 1.53 1.93 -13.50
N TYR A 145 0.81 0.90 -13.05
CA TYR A 145 0.55 -0.29 -13.88
C TYR A 145 -0.24 0.07 -15.13
N LEU A 146 -1.32 0.86 -15.00
CA LEU A 146 -2.12 1.31 -16.14
C LEU A 146 -1.27 2.10 -17.15
N GLN A 147 -0.37 2.96 -16.69
CA GLN A 147 0.55 3.68 -17.58
C GLN A 147 1.50 2.72 -18.30
N LYS A 148 2.03 1.71 -17.61
CA LYS A 148 2.96 0.72 -18.19
C LYS A 148 2.28 -0.18 -19.23
N THR A 149 0.99 -0.47 -19.06
CA THR A 149 0.18 -1.22 -20.02
C THR A 149 -0.36 -0.35 -21.15
N GLY A 150 0.05 0.92 -21.25
CA GLY A 150 -0.27 1.81 -22.36
C GLY A 150 -1.61 2.53 -22.25
N LYS A 151 -2.31 2.44 -21.11
CA LYS A 151 -3.58 3.13 -20.90
C LYS A 151 -3.37 4.64 -20.84
N GLY A 152 -4.12 5.39 -21.65
CA GLY A 152 -4.02 6.85 -21.71
C GLY A 152 -4.53 7.54 -20.44
N GLN A 153 -4.21 8.82 -20.21
CA GLN A 153 -4.64 9.54 -19.00
C GLN A 153 -6.17 9.52 -18.82
N THR A 154 -6.93 9.79 -19.88
CA THR A 154 -8.39 9.76 -19.84
C THR A 154 -8.93 8.38 -19.46
N GLU A 155 -8.36 7.34 -20.04
CA GLU A 155 -8.73 5.95 -19.75
C GLU A 155 -8.42 5.59 -18.29
N GLN A 156 -7.22 5.92 -17.81
CA GLN A 156 -6.85 5.75 -16.40
C GLN A 156 -7.85 6.40 -15.45
N ILE A 157 -8.22 7.66 -15.72
CA ILE A 157 -9.16 8.40 -14.87
C ILE A 157 -10.56 7.77 -14.92
N ASN A 158 -11.03 7.37 -16.09
CA ASN A 158 -12.34 6.75 -16.25
C ASN A 158 -12.44 5.39 -15.54
N ILE A 159 -11.37 4.60 -15.55
CA ILE A 159 -11.30 3.34 -14.78
C ILE A 159 -11.50 3.63 -13.28
N ILE A 160 -10.77 4.61 -12.72
CA ILE A 160 -10.90 4.94 -11.29
C ILE A 160 -12.27 5.57 -10.96
N LEU A 161 -12.82 6.39 -11.85
CA LEU A 161 -14.18 6.94 -11.68
C LEU A 161 -15.23 5.84 -11.64
N ASP A 162 -15.17 4.88 -12.56
CA ASP A 162 -16.10 3.76 -12.61
C ASP A 162 -15.96 2.87 -11.36
N LEU A 163 -14.73 2.66 -10.89
CA LEU A 163 -14.46 1.97 -9.63
C LEU A 163 -15.15 2.67 -8.45
N PHE A 164 -14.95 3.98 -8.31
CA PHE A 164 -15.54 4.76 -7.22
C PHE A 164 -17.07 4.80 -7.30
N LYS A 165 -17.62 4.89 -8.50
CA LYS A 165 -19.07 4.85 -8.73
C LYS A 165 -19.67 3.49 -8.38
N GLN A 166 -19.03 2.40 -8.80
CA GLN A 166 -19.49 1.04 -8.51
C GLN A 166 -19.52 0.75 -7.01
N GLU A 167 -18.52 1.23 -6.28
CA GLU A 167 -18.40 1.02 -4.83
C GLU A 167 -19.10 2.10 -4.00
N GLY A 168 -19.80 3.05 -4.62
CA GLY A 168 -20.53 4.12 -3.91
C GLY A 168 -19.63 5.03 -3.08
N PHE A 169 -18.38 5.27 -3.53
CA PHE A 169 -17.44 6.11 -2.80
C PHE A 169 -17.84 7.58 -2.89
N GLU A 170 -18.31 8.16 -1.78
CA GLU A 170 -18.58 9.60 -1.62
C GLU A 170 -19.46 10.23 -2.72
N ASP A 171 -19.18 11.51 -3.04
CA ASP A 171 -19.75 12.31 -4.13
C ASP A 171 -19.28 11.84 -5.53
N TYR A 172 -18.99 10.56 -5.74
CA TYR A 172 -18.72 9.98 -7.07
C TYR A 172 -19.91 9.14 -7.58
N SER A 173 -20.99 9.06 -6.80
CA SER A 173 -22.19 8.27 -7.10
C SER A 173 -23.22 8.98 -8.01
N GLU A 174 -23.27 10.33 -8.08
CA GLU A 174 -24.33 11.07 -8.82
C GLU A 174 -23.84 11.99 -9.98
N ASP A 175 -24.14 11.68 -11.24
CA ASP A 175 -23.82 12.46 -12.45
C ASP A 175 -22.33 12.71 -12.81
N GLU A 176 -22.03 12.59 -14.11
CA GLU A 176 -20.71 12.82 -14.71
C GLU A 176 -20.44 14.32 -14.83
N SER A 177 -19.79 14.90 -13.81
CA SER A 177 -19.37 16.31 -13.85
C SER A 177 -17.89 16.45 -14.25
N PRO A 178 -17.50 17.42 -15.09
CA PRO A 178 -16.10 17.71 -15.40
C PRO A 178 -15.23 17.93 -14.15
N GLU A 179 -15.82 18.42 -13.05
CA GLU A 179 -15.15 18.60 -11.76
C GLU A 179 -14.76 17.26 -11.11
N ARG A 180 -15.46 16.15 -11.37
CA ARG A 180 -15.09 14.82 -10.84
C ARG A 180 -13.87 14.26 -11.54
N PHE A 181 -13.85 14.36 -12.86
CA PHE A 181 -12.69 13.98 -13.67
C PHE A 181 -11.45 14.77 -13.22
N ASP A 182 -11.59 16.08 -13.04
CA ASP A 182 -10.49 16.94 -12.62
C ASP A 182 -10.04 16.65 -11.17
N ARG A 183 -10.97 16.28 -10.29
CA ARG A 183 -10.65 15.78 -8.93
C ARG A 183 -9.81 14.51 -8.97
N ILE A 184 -10.15 13.54 -9.81
CA ILE A 184 -9.33 12.31 -9.94
C ILE A 184 -7.96 12.63 -10.53
N ARG A 185 -7.94 13.45 -11.59
CA ARG A 185 -6.71 13.88 -12.26
C ARG A 185 -5.75 14.55 -11.29
N LYS A 186 -6.17 15.63 -10.63
CA LYS A 186 -5.31 16.45 -9.76
C LYS A 186 -5.07 15.81 -8.40
N GLY A 187 -6.07 15.10 -7.87
CA GLY A 187 -6.02 14.51 -6.52
C GLY A 187 -5.19 13.24 -6.43
N TYR A 188 -5.25 12.41 -7.48
CA TYR A 188 -4.70 11.06 -7.46
C TYR A 188 -3.74 10.78 -8.64
N GLN A 189 -4.18 11.01 -9.88
CA GLN A 189 -3.43 10.59 -11.07
C GLN A 189 -2.12 11.36 -11.27
N GLU A 190 -2.17 12.69 -11.39
CA GLU A 190 -0.97 13.52 -11.62
C GLU A 190 0.06 13.39 -10.50
N PRO A 191 -0.32 13.42 -9.20
CA PRO A 191 0.62 13.15 -8.12
C PRO A 191 1.33 11.80 -8.26
N ALA A 192 0.60 10.74 -8.61
CA ALA A 192 1.18 9.40 -8.79
C ALA A 192 2.18 9.37 -9.95
N ILE A 193 1.82 9.92 -11.11
CA ILE A 193 2.71 9.96 -12.29
C ILE A 193 3.94 10.83 -12.03
N ASN A 194 3.80 11.96 -11.35
CA ASN A 194 4.93 12.83 -11.01
C ASN A 194 5.90 12.16 -10.04
N LYS A 195 5.38 11.45 -9.03
CA LYS A 195 6.19 10.64 -8.11
C LYS A 195 6.93 9.54 -8.86
N PHE A 196 6.25 8.84 -9.77
CA PHE A 196 6.86 7.82 -10.62
C PHE A 196 8.01 8.39 -11.45
N ARG A 197 7.78 9.49 -12.18
CA ARG A 197 8.82 10.15 -13.00
C ARG A 197 10.03 10.58 -12.16
N LYS A 198 9.83 11.02 -10.93
CA LYS A 198 10.93 11.40 -10.03
C LYS A 198 11.79 10.20 -9.58
N ILE A 199 11.17 9.05 -9.34
CA ILE A 199 11.84 7.85 -8.82
C ILE A 199 12.49 7.05 -9.95
N TYR A 200 11.79 6.88 -11.08
CA TYR A 200 12.15 5.93 -12.13
C TYR A 200 12.36 6.56 -13.51
N GLY A 201 12.15 7.88 -13.65
CA GLY A 201 12.32 8.60 -14.93
C GLY A 201 13.76 8.98 -15.26
N LYS A 202 14.74 8.22 -14.77
CA LYS A 202 16.15 8.30 -15.21
C LYS A 202 16.44 7.24 -16.25
#